data_AF-A0A1B1FFU4-F1
#
_entry.id   AF-A0A1B1FFU4-F1
#
_cell.length_a   1.000
_cell.length_b   1.000
_cell.length_c   1.000
_cell.angle_alpha   90.00
_cell.angle_beta   90.00
_cell.angle_gamma   90.00
#
_symmetry.space_group_name_H-M   'P 1'
#
loop_
_entity.id
_entity.type
_entity.pdbx_description
1 polymer ?
#
loop_
_entity_poly.entity_id
_entity_poly.type
_entity_poly.pdbx_seq_one_letter_code
_entity_poly.pdbx_strand_id
1 'polypeptide(L)'
;MAPAKFQLTKLFVVLVILQQVRPSNSRSPECQWLDKKGEHIDNEILIVLDHLQPKEKIQDDCFDEVHHYGFPNNIHELKAAAMVVHTVYNETVIFYSNFAKTLGLSKKDYEKLLSLLRYVMNNLTPCVTNAEQYKDVTERTSNQYTELENYAQKWGNTACAQIIIWIISNNVQEAVHLSSQMRKMLLMSKTS
;
A
#
# COMPACT_ATOMS: atom_id res chain seq x y z
N MET A 1 53.33 -36.45 -36.49
CA MET A 1 52.21 -35.49 -36.45
C MET A 1 50.98 -36.20 -35.91
N ALA A 2 50.59 -35.93 -34.67
CA ALA A 2 49.40 -36.49 -34.05
C ALA A 2 48.19 -35.57 -34.31
N PRO A 3 46.99 -36.09 -34.65
CA PRO A 3 45.82 -35.25 -34.80
C PRO A 3 45.19 -34.96 -33.45
N ALA A 4 44.92 -33.68 -33.23
CA ALA A 4 44.19 -33.16 -32.08
C ALA A 4 42.75 -33.72 -32.06
N LYS A 5 42.47 -34.67 -31.16
CA LYS A 5 41.09 -35.04 -30.78
C LYS A 5 40.58 -34.04 -29.74
N PHE A 6 40.17 -32.86 -30.20
CA PHE A 6 39.51 -31.87 -29.35
C PHE A 6 37.98 -31.98 -29.46
N GLN A 7 37.39 -32.51 -28.38
CA GLN A 7 36.21 -31.95 -27.70
C GLN A 7 34.91 -31.72 -28.51
N LEU A 8 34.50 -32.65 -29.38
CA LEU A 8 33.15 -32.57 -29.99
C LEU A 8 32.03 -32.81 -28.96
N THR A 9 32.30 -33.58 -27.89
CA THR A 9 31.28 -33.99 -26.90
C THR A 9 30.82 -32.86 -25.99
N LYS A 10 31.65 -31.82 -25.76
CA LYS A 10 31.26 -30.68 -24.93
C LYS A 10 30.35 -29.69 -25.64
N LEU A 11 30.40 -29.60 -26.97
CA LEU A 11 29.56 -28.69 -27.73
C LEU A 11 28.08 -29.11 -27.74
N PHE A 12 27.82 -30.43 -27.79
CA PHE A 12 26.45 -30.96 -27.78
C PHE A 12 25.75 -30.78 -26.43
N VAL A 13 26.48 -30.87 -25.31
CA VAL A 13 25.89 -30.65 -23.97
C VAL A 13 25.47 -29.18 -23.81
N VAL A 14 26.22 -28.23 -24.35
CA VAL A 14 25.86 -26.80 -24.28
C VAL A 14 24.65 -26.47 -25.15
N LEU A 15 24.52 -27.09 -26.34
CA LEU A 15 23.35 -26.87 -27.21
C LEU A 15 22.05 -27.47 -26.64
N VAL A 16 22.12 -28.62 -25.96
CA VAL A 16 20.93 -29.26 -25.36
C VAL A 16 20.44 -28.50 -24.13
N ILE A 17 21.33 -27.87 -23.35
CA ILE A 17 20.94 -27.04 -22.20
C ILE A 17 20.23 -25.76 -22.65
N LEU A 18 20.66 -25.16 -23.77
CA LEU A 18 20.05 -23.93 -24.30
C LEU A 18 18.65 -24.15 -24.91
N GLN A 19 18.29 -25.37 -25.30
CA GLN A 19 16.98 -25.70 -25.87
C GLN A 19 15.93 -26.13 -24.82
N GLN A 20 16.33 -26.35 -23.57
CA GLN A 20 15.43 -26.70 -22.46
C GLN A 20 14.91 -25.47 -21.70
N VAL A 21 15.36 -24.26 -22.04
CA VAL A 21 14.74 -23.02 -21.59
C VAL A 21 13.47 -22.83 -22.41
N ARG A 22 12.42 -23.57 -22.06
CA ARG A 22 11.05 -23.16 -22.40
C ARG A 22 10.94 -21.69 -22.00
N PRO A 23 10.38 -20.81 -22.85
CA PRO A 23 9.93 -19.53 -22.33
C PRO A 23 9.00 -19.89 -21.18
N SER A 24 9.43 -19.60 -19.95
CA SER A 24 8.48 -19.51 -18.88
C SER A 24 7.46 -18.53 -19.43
N ASN A 25 6.22 -18.98 -19.57
CA ASN A 25 5.10 -18.06 -19.58
C ASN A 25 5.21 -17.35 -18.23
N SER A 26 6.03 -16.30 -18.19
CA SER A 26 6.17 -15.39 -17.07
C SER A 26 4.86 -14.64 -17.01
N ARG A 27 3.80 -15.33 -16.57
CA ARG A 27 2.72 -14.66 -15.88
C ARG A 27 3.43 -13.91 -14.77
N SER A 28 3.58 -12.61 -14.97
CA SER A 28 3.88 -11.67 -13.88
C SER A 28 3.06 -12.13 -12.69
N PRO A 29 3.66 -12.34 -11.50
CA PRO A 29 2.92 -12.87 -10.37
C PRO A 29 1.67 -12.00 -10.19
N GLU A 30 0.50 -12.63 -10.37
CA GLU A 30 -0.78 -11.92 -10.36
C GLU A 30 -0.98 -11.31 -8.97
N CYS A 31 -1.57 -10.12 -8.93
CA CYS A 31 -1.82 -9.40 -7.69
C CYS A 31 -2.77 -10.22 -6.79
N GLN A 32 -2.23 -10.91 -5.78
CA GLN A 32 -2.97 -11.88 -4.97
C GLN A 32 -4.06 -11.24 -4.10
N TRP A 33 -3.86 -9.98 -3.71
CA TRP A 33 -4.80 -9.19 -2.91
C TRP A 33 -6.22 -9.09 -3.50
N LEU A 34 -6.37 -9.34 -4.81
CA LEU A 34 -7.62 -9.17 -5.53
C LEU A 34 -8.59 -10.35 -5.40
N ASP A 35 -8.32 -11.30 -4.50
CA ASP A 35 -9.20 -12.41 -4.19
C ASP A 35 -10.38 -12.01 -3.27
N LYS A 36 -11.32 -12.94 -3.02
CA LYS A 36 -12.48 -12.69 -2.14
C LYS A 36 -12.08 -12.45 -0.68
N LYS A 37 -10.91 -12.90 -0.24
CA LYS A 37 -10.42 -12.69 1.13
C LYS A 37 -10.07 -11.23 1.35
N GLY A 38 -9.60 -10.52 0.32
CA GLY A 38 -9.39 -9.07 0.35
C GLY A 38 -10.61 -8.28 0.79
N GLU A 39 -11.83 -8.67 0.37
CA GLU A 39 -13.07 -7.98 0.77
C GLU A 39 -13.34 -8.03 2.26
N HIS A 40 -13.15 -9.20 2.86
CA HIS A 40 -13.36 -9.38 4.29
C HIS A 40 -12.37 -8.54 5.10
N ILE A 41 -11.10 -8.50 4.68
CA ILE A 41 -10.07 -7.70 5.35
C ILE A 41 -10.33 -6.20 5.19
N ASP A 42 -10.73 -5.75 3.99
CA ASP A 42 -11.13 -4.36 3.76
C ASP A 42 -12.26 -3.94 4.71
N ASN A 43 -13.27 -4.79 4.92
CA ASN A 43 -14.34 -4.53 5.89
C ASN A 43 -13.83 -4.49 7.34
N GLU A 44 -12.93 -5.40 7.72
CA GLU A 44 -12.32 -5.39 9.05
C GLU A 44 -11.50 -4.12 9.30
N ILE A 45 -10.81 -3.59 8.28
CA ILE A 45 -10.09 -2.30 8.36
C ILE A 45 -11.09 -1.18 8.65
N LEU A 46 -12.20 -1.11 7.90
CA LEU A 46 -13.22 -0.07 8.09
C LEU A 46 -13.86 -0.11 9.49
N ILE A 47 -14.13 -1.31 10.02
CA ILE A 47 -14.67 -1.49 11.38
C ILE A 47 -13.68 -0.96 12.42
N VAL A 48 -12.39 -1.26 12.27
CA VAL A 48 -11.37 -0.77 13.23
C VAL A 48 -11.18 0.73 13.13
N LEU A 49 -11.26 1.31 11.92
CA LEU A 49 -11.23 2.77 11.74
C LEU A 49 -12.40 3.45 12.43
N ASP A 50 -13.61 2.91 12.33
CA ASP A 50 -14.80 3.46 13.02
C ASP A 50 -14.58 3.57 14.54
N HIS A 51 -13.90 2.58 15.14
CA HIS A 51 -13.55 2.63 16.56
C HIS A 51 -12.46 3.67 16.90
N LEU A 52 -11.60 4.01 15.94
CA LEU A 52 -10.52 4.99 16.12
C LEU A 52 -10.95 6.42 15.80
N GLN A 53 -12.06 6.62 15.08
CA GLN A 53 -12.54 7.94 14.71
C GLN A 53 -12.83 8.82 15.94
N PRO A 54 -12.57 10.13 15.87
CA PRO A 54 -12.98 11.07 16.91
C PRO A 54 -14.49 11.01 17.13
N LYS A 55 -14.91 10.80 18.38
CA LYS A 55 -16.34 10.78 18.75
C LYS A 55 -16.91 12.18 18.96
N GLU A 56 -16.05 13.14 19.28
CA GLU A 56 -16.41 14.53 19.46
C GLU A 56 -16.17 15.30 18.17
N LYS A 57 -16.96 16.36 17.96
CA LYS A 57 -16.77 17.24 16.80
C LYS A 57 -15.41 17.92 16.93
N ILE A 58 -14.59 17.83 15.89
CA ILE A 58 -13.34 18.59 15.78
C ILE A 58 -13.68 20.09 15.75
N GLN A 59 -12.96 20.89 16.52
CA GLN A 59 -13.18 22.34 16.56
C GLN A 59 -12.78 22.94 15.20
N ASP A 60 -13.57 23.90 14.73
CA ASP A 60 -13.45 24.40 13.35
C ASP A 60 -12.10 25.12 13.12
N ASP A 61 -11.55 25.76 14.15
CA ASP A 61 -10.23 26.43 14.14
C ASP A 61 -9.05 25.46 13.95
N CYS A 62 -9.19 24.20 14.37
CA CYS A 62 -8.16 23.18 14.14
C CYS A 62 -7.98 22.85 12.64
N PHE A 63 -8.99 23.09 11.80
CA PHE A 63 -8.89 22.83 10.34
C PHE A 63 -8.05 23.86 9.61
N ASP A 64 -7.97 25.09 10.11
CA ASP A 64 -7.16 26.14 9.50
C ASP A 64 -5.66 25.91 9.73
N GLU A 65 -5.30 25.11 10.74
CA GLU A 65 -3.90 24.81 11.07
C GLU A 65 -3.31 23.64 10.27
N VAL A 66 -4.12 22.69 9.77
CA VAL A 66 -3.62 21.48 9.07
C VAL A 66 -3.95 21.49 7.60
N HIS A 67 -2.92 21.38 6.77
CA HIS A 67 -3.09 21.28 5.32
C HIS A 67 -3.60 19.88 4.93
N HIS A 68 -4.78 19.83 4.33
CA HIS A 68 -5.34 18.61 3.77
C HIS A 68 -5.11 18.57 2.24
N TYR A 69 -4.17 17.76 1.80
CA TYR A 69 -3.81 17.66 0.38
C TYR A 69 -4.78 16.83 -0.48
N GLY A 70 -5.78 16.20 0.16
CA GLY A 70 -6.72 15.30 -0.47
C GLY A 70 -6.11 13.97 -0.91
N PHE A 71 -6.98 13.04 -1.29
CA PHE A 71 -6.58 11.73 -1.79
C PHE A 71 -6.24 11.78 -3.29
N PRO A 72 -5.22 11.03 -3.78
CA PRO A 72 -4.92 10.94 -5.20
C PRO A 72 -6.13 10.46 -6.02
N ASN A 73 -6.52 11.25 -7.02
CA ASN A 73 -7.70 11.04 -7.85
C ASN A 73 -7.35 10.58 -9.28
N ASN A 74 -8.35 10.08 -10.02
CA ASN A 74 -8.23 9.64 -11.42
C ASN A 74 -7.20 8.51 -11.65
N ILE A 75 -7.12 7.57 -10.71
CA ILE A 75 -6.25 6.40 -10.85
C ILE A 75 -6.97 5.33 -11.65
N HIS A 76 -6.48 5.07 -12.86
CA HIS A 76 -7.07 4.07 -13.77
C HIS A 76 -6.16 2.87 -14.03
N GLU A 77 -4.87 2.99 -13.72
CA GLU A 77 -3.91 1.90 -13.87
C GLU A 77 -3.84 1.06 -12.58
N LEU A 78 -3.96 -0.26 -12.72
CA LEU A 78 -3.93 -1.20 -11.59
C LEU A 78 -2.65 -1.09 -10.75
N LYS A 79 -1.50 -0.91 -11.40
CA LYS A 79 -0.20 -0.76 -10.72
C LYS A 79 -0.13 0.55 -9.95
N ALA A 80 -0.55 1.66 -10.55
CA ALA A 80 -0.65 2.94 -9.86
C ALA A 80 -1.57 2.86 -8.64
N ALA A 81 -2.73 2.18 -8.78
CA ALA A 81 -3.65 1.97 -7.67
C ALA A 81 -3.01 1.15 -6.53
N ALA A 82 -2.34 0.05 -6.87
CA ALA A 82 -1.63 -0.76 -5.89
C ALA A 82 -0.54 0.03 -5.15
N MET A 83 0.20 0.89 -5.87
CA MET A 83 1.20 1.78 -5.29
C MET A 83 0.59 2.77 -4.30
N VAL A 84 -0.53 3.42 -4.66
CA VAL A 84 -1.20 4.38 -3.77
C VAL A 84 -1.74 3.69 -2.51
N VAL A 85 -2.41 2.54 -2.65
CA VAL A 85 -2.89 1.75 -1.49
C VAL A 85 -1.72 1.36 -0.60
N HIS A 86 -0.64 0.84 -1.19
CA HIS A 86 0.54 0.44 -0.44
C HIS A 86 1.18 1.62 0.29
N THR A 87 1.35 2.78 -0.35
CA THR A 87 1.93 3.97 0.27
C THR A 87 1.07 4.43 1.45
N VAL A 88 -0.24 4.61 1.28
CA VAL A 88 -1.13 5.06 2.37
C VAL A 88 -1.05 4.12 3.57
N TYR A 89 -1.06 2.81 3.32
CA TYR A 89 -0.98 1.82 4.39
C TYR A 89 0.38 1.81 5.08
N ASN A 90 1.47 1.95 4.32
CA ASN A 90 2.81 1.99 4.87
C ASN A 90 3.02 3.23 5.74
N GLU A 91 2.63 4.40 5.25
CA GLU A 91 2.72 5.67 5.99
C GLU A 91 1.85 5.63 7.26
N THR A 92 0.63 5.08 7.17
CA THR A 92 -0.21 4.86 8.36
C THR A 92 0.46 3.94 9.37
N VAL A 93 1.10 2.88 8.89
CA VAL A 93 1.80 1.93 9.76
C VAL A 93 2.96 2.60 10.48
N ILE A 94 3.77 3.39 9.78
CA ILE A 94 4.89 4.14 10.36
C ILE A 94 4.35 5.15 11.38
N PHE A 95 3.38 5.97 10.97
CA PHE A 95 2.82 7.03 11.79
C PHE A 95 2.24 6.49 13.11
N TYR A 96 1.33 5.51 13.08
CA TYR A 96 0.72 5.00 14.31
C TYR A 96 1.69 4.16 15.15
N SER A 97 2.71 3.54 14.56
CA SER A 97 3.77 2.90 15.36
C SER A 97 4.53 3.91 16.22
N ASN A 98 4.67 5.16 15.74
CA ASN A 98 5.40 6.22 16.42
C ASN A 98 4.51 7.07 17.35
N PHE A 99 3.28 7.38 16.92
CA PHE A 99 2.47 8.45 17.54
C PHE A 99 1.14 7.98 18.13
N ALA A 100 0.69 6.74 17.94
CA ALA A 100 -0.63 6.33 18.41
C ALA A 100 -0.82 6.51 19.93
N LYS A 101 0.22 6.22 20.72
CA LYS A 101 0.21 6.46 22.17
C LYS A 101 0.18 7.95 22.52
N THR A 102 0.95 8.75 21.79
CA THR A 102 1.02 10.21 21.94
C THR A 102 -0.33 10.86 21.68
N LEU A 103 -1.09 10.31 20.73
CA LEU A 103 -2.45 10.75 20.37
C LEU A 103 -3.54 10.14 21.26
N GLY A 104 -3.19 9.35 22.28
CA GLY A 104 -4.15 8.73 23.18
C GLY A 104 -4.99 7.61 22.58
N LEU A 105 -4.56 7.00 21.46
CA LEU A 105 -5.31 5.93 20.82
C LEU A 105 -5.31 4.64 21.64
N SER A 106 -6.43 3.91 21.58
CA SER A 106 -6.57 2.58 22.16
C SER A 106 -5.53 1.62 21.57
N LYS A 107 -4.68 1.06 22.44
CA LYS A 107 -3.63 0.09 22.04
C LYS A 107 -4.21 -1.09 21.25
N LYS A 108 -5.32 -1.63 21.72
CA LYS A 108 -6.00 -2.76 21.09
C LYS A 108 -6.39 -2.44 19.65
N ASP A 109 -6.96 -1.25 19.43
CA ASP A 109 -7.54 -0.90 18.14
C ASP A 109 -6.45 -0.50 17.14
N TYR A 110 -5.48 0.34 17.53
CA TYR A 110 -4.40 0.70 16.62
C TYR A 110 -3.51 -0.50 16.27
N GLU A 111 -3.21 -1.41 17.22
CA GLU A 111 -2.41 -2.61 16.91
C GLU A 111 -3.15 -3.57 15.97
N LYS A 112 -4.49 -3.68 16.12
CA LYS A 112 -5.32 -4.45 15.18
C LYS A 112 -5.26 -3.83 13.78
N LEU A 113 -5.41 -2.51 13.67
CA LEU A 113 -5.29 -1.82 12.38
C LEU A 113 -3.92 -2.07 11.74
N LEU A 114 -2.83 -1.84 12.48
CA LEU A 114 -1.46 -2.05 11.99
C LEU A 114 -1.24 -3.48 11.47
N SER A 115 -1.81 -4.49 12.15
CA SER A 115 -1.72 -5.89 11.72
C SER A 115 -2.46 -6.12 10.39
N LEU A 116 -3.67 -5.59 10.24
CA LEU A 116 -4.46 -5.71 9.01
C LEU A 116 -3.77 -5.01 7.83
N LEU A 117 -3.28 -3.78 8.01
CA LEU A 117 -2.60 -3.02 6.97
C LEU A 117 -1.33 -3.74 6.48
N ARG A 118 -0.50 -4.25 7.40
CA ARG A 118 0.68 -5.05 7.04
C ARG A 118 0.32 -6.33 6.30
N TYR A 119 -0.78 -6.99 6.69
CA TYR A 119 -1.27 -8.15 5.96
C TYR A 119 -1.61 -7.77 4.51
N VAL A 120 -2.32 -6.67 4.28
CA VAL A 120 -2.65 -6.21 2.92
C VAL A 120 -1.39 -5.92 2.10
N MET A 121 -0.48 -5.10 2.64
CA MET A 121 0.75 -4.72 1.94
C MET A 121 1.57 -5.93 1.51
N ASN A 122 1.73 -6.93 2.37
CA ASN A 122 2.46 -8.16 2.03
C ASN A 122 1.85 -8.91 0.83
N ASN A 123 0.52 -8.89 0.69
CA ASN A 123 -0.18 -9.51 -0.43
C ASN A 123 -0.20 -8.62 -1.69
N LEU A 124 0.05 -7.31 -1.55
CA LEU A 124 0.21 -6.36 -2.65
C LEU A 124 1.64 -6.33 -3.21
N THR A 125 2.65 -6.88 -2.50
CA THR A 125 4.05 -6.92 -2.95
C THR A 125 4.23 -7.31 -4.42
N PRO A 126 3.53 -8.32 -4.99
CA PRO A 126 3.67 -8.67 -6.40
C PRO A 126 3.21 -7.59 -7.39
N CYS A 127 2.31 -6.69 -6.96
CA CYS A 127 1.70 -5.63 -7.76
C CYS A 127 2.50 -4.32 -7.66
N VAL A 128 3.25 -4.15 -6.58
CA VAL A 128 4.04 -2.97 -6.23
C VAL A 128 5.45 -3.15 -6.81
N THR A 129 5.60 -2.81 -8.09
CA THR A 129 6.89 -2.88 -8.80
C THR A 129 7.24 -1.50 -9.36
N ASN A 130 8.53 -1.17 -9.44
CA ASN A 130 9.03 0.09 -9.99
C ASN A 130 8.46 1.33 -9.27
N ALA A 131 8.64 1.43 -7.96
CA ALA A 131 8.07 2.51 -7.14
C ALA A 131 8.38 3.93 -7.65
N GLU A 132 9.56 4.13 -8.24
CA GLU A 132 9.99 5.41 -8.83
C GLU A 132 9.05 5.90 -9.94
N GLN A 133 8.47 5.00 -10.74
CA GLN A 133 7.53 5.35 -11.81
C GLN A 133 6.26 6.02 -11.27
N TYR A 134 5.88 5.72 -10.03
CA TYR A 134 4.65 6.21 -9.40
C TYR A 134 4.95 7.22 -8.30
N LYS A 135 6.13 7.83 -8.31
CA LYS A 135 6.52 8.85 -7.32
C LYS A 135 5.52 10.01 -7.33
N ASP A 136 5.18 10.55 -8.49
CA ASP A 136 4.30 11.72 -8.61
C ASP A 136 2.90 11.50 -7.99
N VAL A 137 2.37 10.28 -8.06
CA VAL A 137 1.06 9.94 -7.50
C VAL A 137 1.10 9.57 -6.01
N THR A 138 2.29 9.34 -5.45
CA THR A 138 2.48 8.90 -4.06
C THR A 138 3.17 9.93 -3.16
N GLU A 139 3.99 10.82 -3.73
CA GLU A 139 4.80 11.82 -3.02
C GLU A 139 3.94 12.77 -2.19
N ARG A 140 2.80 13.21 -2.73
CA ARG A 140 1.85 14.05 -2.00
C ARG A 140 1.37 13.39 -0.70
N THR A 141 1.08 12.09 -0.76
CA THR A 141 0.67 11.32 0.43
C THR A 141 1.79 11.28 1.46
N SER A 142 3.01 10.90 1.06
CA SER A 142 4.16 10.86 1.98
C SER A 142 4.46 12.21 2.62
N ASN A 143 4.36 13.30 1.85
CA ASN A 143 4.54 14.66 2.37
C ASN A 143 3.46 15.02 3.39
N GLN A 144 2.19 14.66 3.14
CA GLN A 144 1.12 14.86 4.10
C GLN A 144 1.41 14.15 5.43
N TYR A 145 1.82 12.88 5.39
CA TYR A 145 2.14 12.14 6.61
C TYR A 145 3.30 12.77 7.37
N THR A 146 4.35 13.22 6.66
CA THR A 146 5.47 13.95 7.28
C THR A 146 5.01 15.22 8.02
N GLU A 147 4.07 15.97 7.46
CA GLU A 147 3.49 17.13 8.14
C GLU A 147 2.66 16.72 9.36
N LEU A 148 1.84 15.68 9.24
CA LEU A 148 1.05 15.16 10.36
C LEU A 148 1.94 14.69 11.51
N GLU A 149 3.13 14.14 11.25
CA GLU A 149 4.09 13.79 12.30
C GLU A 149 4.54 15.02 13.10
N ASN A 150 4.80 16.14 12.42
CA ASN A 150 5.16 17.40 13.07
C ASN A 150 4.00 17.91 13.95
N TYR A 151 2.76 17.86 13.46
CA TYR A 151 1.59 18.22 14.26
C TYR A 151 1.39 17.29 15.45
N ALA A 152 1.56 15.97 15.28
CA ALA A 152 1.42 15.00 16.36
C ALA A 152 2.46 15.23 17.47
N GLN A 153 3.70 15.57 17.11
CA GLN A 153 4.74 15.94 18.07
C GLN A 153 4.39 17.23 18.83
N LYS A 154 3.90 18.25 18.11
CA LYS A 154 3.56 19.56 18.68
C LYS A 154 2.33 19.48 19.61
N TRP A 155 1.31 18.75 19.18
CA TRP A 155 -0.02 18.80 19.81
C TRP A 155 -0.27 17.69 20.81
N GLY A 156 0.47 16.58 20.77
CA GLY A 156 0.25 15.47 21.69
C GLY A 156 -1.20 14.97 21.65
N ASN A 157 -1.81 14.79 22.82
CA ASN A 157 -3.22 14.40 22.97
C ASN A 157 -4.11 15.60 23.31
N THR A 158 -4.14 16.61 22.44
CA THR A 158 -5.04 17.76 22.57
C THR A 158 -6.30 17.57 21.71
N ALA A 159 -7.30 18.44 21.90
CA ALA A 159 -8.53 18.41 21.09
C ALA A 159 -8.24 18.57 19.59
N CYS A 160 -7.31 19.45 19.20
CA CYS A 160 -6.95 19.61 17.79
C CYS A 160 -6.22 18.40 17.21
N ALA A 161 -5.54 17.58 18.02
CA ALA A 161 -4.90 16.36 17.53
C ALA A 161 -5.91 15.35 16.94
N GLN A 162 -7.20 15.48 17.25
CA GLN A 162 -8.27 14.68 16.66
C GLN A 162 -8.38 14.86 15.14
N ILE A 163 -8.02 16.03 14.60
CA ILE A 163 -8.01 16.25 13.14
C ILE A 163 -7.00 15.33 12.43
N ILE A 164 -5.87 15.01 13.08
CA ILE A 164 -4.84 14.12 12.53
C ILE A 164 -5.43 12.71 12.38
N ILE A 165 -6.14 12.24 13.40
CA ILE A 165 -6.80 10.93 13.40
C ILE A 165 -7.85 10.89 12.28
N TRP A 166 -8.64 11.95 12.12
CA TRP A 166 -9.64 12.06 11.07
C TRP A 166 -9.03 12.04 9.66
N ILE A 167 -7.97 12.83 9.40
CA ILE A 167 -7.28 12.87 8.09
C ILE A 167 -6.73 11.48 7.73
N ILE A 168 -6.01 10.84 8.66
CA ILE A 168 -5.44 9.50 8.42
C ILE A 168 -6.56 8.49 8.16
N SER A 169 -7.63 8.55 8.95
CA SER A 169 -8.76 7.63 8.79
C SER A 169 -9.41 7.79 7.41
N ASN A 170 -9.60 9.02 6.94
CA ASN A 170 -10.12 9.26 5.59
C ASN A 170 -9.19 8.73 4.51
N ASN A 171 -7.87 8.95 4.64
CA ASN A 171 -6.90 8.40 3.69
C ASN A 171 -6.96 6.87 3.62
N VAL A 172 -7.05 6.18 4.77
CA VAL A 172 -7.18 4.73 4.80
C VAL A 172 -8.52 4.27 4.23
N GLN A 173 -9.63 4.97 4.51
CA GLN A 173 -10.94 4.67 3.93
C GLN A 173 -10.92 4.77 2.39
N GLU A 174 -10.32 5.83 1.85
CA GLU A 174 -10.16 6.01 0.40
C GLU A 174 -9.25 4.94 -0.20
N ALA A 175 -8.18 4.54 0.49
CA ALA A 175 -7.34 3.42 0.06
C ALA A 175 -8.09 2.06 0.07
N VAL A 176 -8.97 1.83 1.04
CA VAL A 176 -9.88 0.66 1.04
C VAL A 176 -10.82 0.71 -0.16
N HIS A 177 -11.38 1.89 -0.47
CA HIS A 177 -12.23 2.05 -1.64
C HIS A 177 -11.47 1.76 -2.94
N LEU A 178 -10.26 2.28 -3.07
CA LEU A 178 -9.38 2.04 -4.21
C LEU A 178 -9.01 0.55 -4.32
N SER A 179 -8.71 -0.13 -3.21
CA SER A 179 -8.50 -1.58 -3.14
C SER A 179 -9.68 -2.37 -3.73
N SER A 180 -10.91 -1.96 -3.43
CA SER A 180 -12.11 -2.54 -4.03
C SER A 180 -12.20 -2.25 -5.54
N GLN A 181 -11.87 -1.04 -5.98
CA GLN A 181 -11.84 -0.69 -7.41
C GLN A 181 -10.79 -1.46 -8.21
N MET A 182 -9.62 -1.75 -7.62
CA MET A 182 -8.57 -2.56 -8.25
C MET A 182 -9.07 -3.93 -8.72
N ARG A 183 -10.02 -4.53 -7.98
CA ARG A 183 -10.65 -5.80 -8.37
C ARG A 183 -11.45 -5.64 -9.66
N LYS A 184 -12.17 -4.53 -9.82
CA LYS A 184 -12.88 -4.19 -11.07
C LYS A 184 -11.90 -3.97 -12.23
N MET A 185 -10.82 -3.21 -11.99
CA MET A 185 -9.78 -2.96 -13.01
C MET A 185 -9.17 -4.26 -13.53
N LEU A 186 -8.86 -5.21 -12.63
CA LEU A 186 -8.35 -6.52 -13.03
C LEU A 186 -9.35 -7.30 -13.88
N LEU A 187 -10.61 -7.35 -13.48
CA LEU A 187 -11.65 -8.04 -14.25
C LEU A 187 -11.77 -7.48 -15.67
N MET A 188 -11.75 -6.15 -15.81
CA MET A 188 -11.81 -5.49 -17.12
C MET A 188 -10.58 -5.81 -17.99
N SER A 189 -9.38 -5.83 -17.40
CA SER A 189 -8.13 -6.16 -18.12
C SER A 189 -8.06 -7.61 -18.61
N LYS A 190 -8.80 -8.53 -17.98
CA LYS A 190 -8.88 -9.94 -18.40
C LYS A 190 -9.89 -10.18 -19.54
N THR A 191 -10.75 -9.19 -19.81
CA THR A 191 -11.81 -9.25 -20.83
C THR A 191 -11.53 -8.41 -22.09
N SER A 192 -10.47 -7.60 -22.08
CA SER A 192 -9.94 -6.90 -23.27
C SER A 192 -8.87 -7.72 -23.97
#